data_AF-A0A8D8BB12-F1
#
_entry.id   AF-A0A8D8BB12-F1
#
_cell.length_a   1.000
_cell.length_b   1.000
_cell.length_c   1.000
_cell.angle_alpha   90.00
_cell.angle_beta   90.00
_cell.angle_gamma   90.00
#
_symmetry.space_group_name_H-M   'P 1'
#
loop_
_entity.id
_entity.type
_entity.pdbx_description
1 polymer ?
#
loop_
_entity_poly.entity_id
_entity_poly.type
_entity_poly.pdbx_seq_one_letter_code
_entity_poly.pdbx_strand_id
1 'polypeptide(L)'
;VFDRWYRKYEDLFLKDGAKLDDAAKVRLLLRSLNVAVHDKYVNFVLPKHPRDIEFEETVKKLTELFSVQASLFSKRYQCFQLSKSESDDFVTYAGIVNKHCEDFELKKLT
;
A
#
# COMPACT_ATOMS: atom_id res chain seq x y z
N VAL A 1 -4.33 3.31 -1.69
CA VAL A 1 -4.41 4.35 -0.64
C VAL A 1 -3.61 3.91 0.58
N PHE A 2 -3.82 2.67 1.06
CA PHE A 2 -2.96 2.06 2.08
C PHE A 2 -1.53 1.74 1.58
N ASP A 3 -1.34 1.08 0.43
CA ASP A 3 0.00 0.65 -0.03
C ASP A 3 1.01 1.80 -0.15
N ARG A 4 0.54 2.96 -0.63
CA ARG A 4 1.38 4.16 -0.74
C ARG A 4 1.77 4.69 0.64
N TRP A 5 0.82 4.67 1.58
CA TRP A 5 1.08 5.06 2.95
C TRP A 5 2.05 4.07 3.62
N TYR A 6 1.83 2.77 3.45
CA TYR A 6 2.70 1.73 4.00
C TYR A 6 4.12 1.85 3.45
N ARG A 7 4.30 1.95 2.12
CA ARG A 7 5.65 2.17 1.52
C ARG A 7 6.36 3.41 2.05
N LYS A 8 5.62 4.46 2.42
CA LYS A 8 6.21 5.67 3.02
C LYS A 8 6.73 5.43 4.44
N TYR A 9 6.07 4.55 5.20
CA TYR A 9 6.34 4.32 6.61
C TYR A 9 6.85 2.90 6.91
N GLU A 10 7.14 2.07 5.92
CA GLU A 10 7.54 0.67 6.12
C GLU A 10 8.81 0.58 6.97
N ASP A 11 9.77 1.49 6.74
CA ASP A 11 11.01 1.58 7.50
C ASP A 11 10.79 1.88 8.99
N LEU A 12 9.71 2.60 9.35
CA LEU A 12 9.35 2.82 10.75
C LEU A 12 9.08 1.51 11.49
N PHE A 13 8.50 0.53 10.80
CA PHE A 13 8.16 -0.76 11.38
C PHE A 13 9.30 -1.78 11.23
N LEU A 14 9.94 -1.80 10.06
CA LEU A 14 10.94 -2.80 9.69
C LEU A 14 12.33 -2.47 10.21
N LYS A 15 12.71 -1.19 10.28
CA LYS A 15 14.03 -0.74 10.73
C LYS A 15 13.97 -0.14 12.13
N ASP A 16 13.19 0.93 12.31
CA ASP A 16 13.14 1.64 13.59
C ASP A 16 12.45 0.80 14.67
N GLY A 17 11.39 0.09 14.28
CA GLY A 17 10.65 -0.86 15.10
C GLY A 17 11.20 -2.28 15.10
N ALA A 18 12.39 -2.54 14.55
CA ALA A 18 12.89 -3.91 14.36
C ALA A 18 12.89 -4.76 15.64
N LYS A 19 13.17 -4.14 16.80
CA LYS A 19 13.21 -4.79 18.12
C LYS A 19 11.83 -4.97 18.78
N LEU A 20 10.79 -4.38 18.22
CA LEU A 20 9.43 -4.51 18.74
C LEU A 20 8.86 -5.88 18.38
N ASP A 21 8.08 -6.45 19.30
CA ASP A 21 7.27 -7.61 19.01
C ASP A 21 6.15 -7.27 18.02
N ASP A 22 5.58 -8.29 17.41
CA ASP A 22 4.52 -8.13 16.41
C ASP A 22 3.30 -7.44 17.00
N ALA A 23 2.94 -7.77 18.24
CA ALA A 23 1.82 -7.12 18.92
C ALA A 23 2.03 -5.60 19.07
N ALA A 24 3.24 -5.13 19.39
CA ALA A 24 3.55 -3.70 19.44
C ALA A 24 3.56 -3.06 18.06
N LYS A 25 4.13 -3.71 17.04
CA LYS A 25 4.11 -3.21 15.66
C LYS A 25 2.69 -3.06 15.14
N VAL A 26 1.82 -4.04 15.40
CA VAL A 26 0.40 -3.98 15.05
C VAL A 26 -0.30 -2.83 15.77
N ARG A 27 -0.10 -2.66 17.09
CA ARG A 27 -0.69 -1.53 17.81
C ARG A 27 -0.25 -0.17 17.26
N LEU A 28 1.04 -0.02 16.93
CA LEU A 28 1.58 1.20 16.32
C LEU A 28 0.95 1.47 14.96
N LEU A 29 0.82 0.43 14.13
CA LEU A 29 0.20 0.54 12.82
C LEU A 29 -1.26 0.96 12.95
N LEU A 30 -2.05 0.27 13.79
CA LEU A 30 -3.47 0.57 13.97
C LEU A 30 -3.72 1.98 14.52
N ARG A 31 -2.83 2.49 15.38
CA ARG A 31 -2.90 3.86 15.89
C ARG A 31 -2.74 4.94 14.81
N SER A 32 -2.07 4.62 13.71
CA SER A 32 -1.86 5.54 12.59
C SER A 32 -3.04 5.57 11.60
N LEU A 33 -3.97 4.62 11.71
CA LEU A 33 -5.16 4.55 10.89
C LEU A 33 -6.20 5.56 11.38
N ASN A 34 -7.02 6.06 10.45
CA ASN A 34 -8.22 6.79 10.84
C ASN A 34 -9.28 5.84 11.41
N VAL A 35 -10.25 6.40 12.14
CA VAL A 35 -11.29 5.63 12.85
C VAL A 35 -12.07 4.70 11.91
N ALA A 36 -12.48 5.18 10.73
CA ALA A 36 -13.27 4.37 9.79
C ALA A 36 -12.50 3.15 9.25
N VAL A 37 -11.21 3.32 8.93
CA VAL A 37 -10.34 2.22 8.45
C VAL A 37 -10.05 1.26 9.60
N HIS A 38 -9.76 1.79 10.79
CA HIS A 38 -9.54 1.00 12.00
C HIS A 38 -10.72 0.09 12.30
N ASP A 39 -11.94 0.65 12.42
CA ASP A 39 -13.13 -0.12 12.80
C ASP A 39 -13.46 -1.20 11.78
N LYS A 40 -13.32 -0.89 10.48
CA LYS A 40 -13.52 -1.88 9.42
C LYS A 40 -12.50 -3.03 9.52
N TYR A 41 -11.25 -2.74 9.83
CA TYR A 41 -10.24 -3.78 10.04
C TYR A 41 -10.53 -4.63 11.28
N VAL A 42 -10.83 -4.01 12.43
CA VAL A 42 -11.14 -4.72 13.68
C VAL A 42 -12.33 -5.65 13.50
N ASN A 43 -13.40 -5.20 12.84
CA ASN A 43 -14.56 -6.02 12.53
C ASN A 43 -14.22 -7.18 11.57
N PHE A 44 -13.32 -6.95 10.61
CA PHE A 44 -12.91 -7.98 9.65
C PHE A 44 -12.09 -9.11 10.29
N VAL A 45 -11.31 -8.82 11.33
CA VAL A 45 -10.44 -9.83 11.97
C VAL A 45 -11.11 -10.65 13.07
N LEU A 46 -12.37 -10.33 13.42
CA LEU A 46 -13.13 -11.10 14.39
C LEU A 46 -13.23 -12.58 13.98
N PRO A 47 -13.18 -13.52 14.95
CA PRO A 47 -13.19 -13.29 16.41
C PRO A 47 -11.81 -13.00 17.01
N LYS A 48 -10.72 -12.99 16.22
CA LYS A 48 -9.37 -12.74 16.74
C LYS A 48 -9.22 -11.28 17.15
N HIS A 49 -8.48 -11.02 18.22
CA HIS A 49 -8.11 -9.65 18.55
C HIS A 49 -6.97 -9.21 17.60
N PRO A 50 -6.97 -7.96 17.10
CA PRO A 50 -5.91 -7.46 16.21
C PRO A 50 -4.49 -7.71 16.72
N ARG A 51 -4.28 -7.53 18.04
CA ARG A 51 -3.01 -7.78 18.75
C ARG A 51 -2.49 -9.22 18.65
N ASP A 52 -3.34 -10.19 18.34
CA ASP A 52 -3.02 -11.61 18.27
C ASP A 52 -2.68 -12.07 16.84
N ILE A 53 -2.66 -11.13 15.89
CA ILE A 53 -2.32 -11.36 14.48
C ILE A 53 -0.88 -10.90 14.28
N GLU A 54 -0.11 -11.67 13.53
CA GLU A 54 1.26 -11.32 13.17
C GLU A 54 1.29 -10.02 12.35
N PHE A 55 2.37 -9.25 12.49
CA PHE A 55 2.46 -7.94 11.85
C PHE A 55 2.36 -8.04 10.33
N GLU A 56 3.02 -9.02 9.73
CA GLU A 56 2.98 -9.27 8.29
C GLU A 56 1.57 -9.64 7.82
N GLU A 57 0.85 -10.48 8.56
CA GLU A 57 -0.54 -10.84 8.26
C GLU A 57 -1.48 -9.63 8.38
N THR A 58 -1.26 -8.75 9.35
CA THR A 58 -2.00 -7.49 9.50
C THR A 58 -1.79 -6.57 8.29
N VAL A 59 -0.54 -6.37 7.86
CA VAL A 59 -0.21 -5.55 6.68
C VAL A 59 -0.88 -6.12 5.44
N LYS A 60 -0.84 -7.44 5.25
CA LYS A 60 -1.48 -8.13 4.13
C LYS A 60 -3.00 -7.90 4.11
N LYS A 61 -3.69 -8.12 5.23
CA LYS A 61 -5.15 -7.89 5.32
C LYS A 61 -5.53 -6.42 5.06
N LEU A 62 -4.76 -5.47 5.58
CA LEU A 62 -5.00 -4.05 5.34
C LEU A 62 -4.75 -3.67 3.88
N THR A 63 -3.75 -4.27 3.24
CA THR A 63 -3.53 -4.16 1.80
C THR A 63 -4.76 -4.70 1.06
N GLU A 64 -5.23 -5.90 1.36
CA GLU A 64 -6.40 -6.48 0.68
C GLU A 64 -7.68 -5.64 0.83
N LEU A 65 -7.91 -5.06 2.00
CA LEU A 65 -9.11 -4.26 2.30
C LEU A 65 -9.09 -2.83 1.74
N PHE A 66 -7.90 -2.22 1.59
CA PHE A 66 -7.76 -0.77 1.35
C PHE A 66 -6.75 -0.40 0.23
N SER A 67 -6.14 -1.39 -0.42
CA SER A 67 -5.37 -1.18 -1.66
C SER A 67 -6.31 -0.91 -2.83
N VAL A 68 -5.76 -0.27 -3.86
CA VAL A 68 -6.49 -0.14 -5.13
C VAL A 68 -6.35 -1.47 -5.86
N GLN A 69 -7.46 -2.22 -5.96
CA GLN A 69 -7.50 -3.40 -6.82
C GLN A 69 -7.59 -2.98 -8.28
N ALA A 70 -6.44 -2.80 -8.92
CA ALA A 70 -6.33 -2.64 -10.36
C ALA A 70 -5.76 -3.94 -10.96
N SER A 71 -6.48 -4.50 -11.94
CA SER A 71 -5.97 -5.66 -12.68
C SER A 71 -4.66 -5.30 -13.41
N LEU A 72 -3.81 -6.30 -13.65
CA LEU A 72 -2.59 -6.11 -14.46
C LEU A 72 -2.92 -5.53 -15.84
N PHE A 73 -4.02 -5.99 -16.46
CA PHE A 73 -4.51 -5.44 -17.72
C PHE A 73 -4.84 -3.95 -17.59
N SER A 74 -5.59 -3.54 -16.57
CA SER A 74 -5.94 -2.14 -16.35
C SER A 74 -4.71 -1.26 -16.13
N LYS A 75 -3.71 -1.73 -15.37
CA LYS A 75 -2.44 -1.01 -15.16
C LYS A 75 -1.68 -0.81 -16.47
N ARG A 76 -1.57 -1.87 -17.28
CA ARG A 76 -0.89 -1.83 -18.59
C ARG A 76 -1.61 -0.94 -19.58
N TYR A 77 -2.93 -1.05 -19.64
CA TYR A 77 -3.77 -0.21 -20.49
C TYR A 77 -3.62 1.28 -20.13
N GLN A 78 -3.65 1.61 -18.84
CA GLN A 78 -3.42 2.98 -18.36
C GLN A 78 -2.04 3.51 -18.74
N CYS A 79 -1.00 2.67 -18.73
CA CYS A 79 0.34 3.07 -19.19
C CYS A 79 0.33 3.47 -20.67
N PHE A 80 -0.40 2.75 -21.54
CA PHE A 80 -0.50 3.10 -22.95
C PHE A 80 -1.36 4.33 -23.23
N GLN A 81 -2.28 4.66 -22.31
CA GLN A 81 -3.13 5.85 -22.42
C GLN A 81 -2.47 7.14 -21.88
N LEU A 82 -1.22 7.06 -21.40
CA LEU A 82 -0.54 8.22 -20.85
C LEU A 82 -0.30 9.29 -21.90
N SER A 83 -0.89 10.46 -21.66
CA SER A 83 -0.55 11.71 -22.33
C SER A 83 -0.12 12.73 -21.28
N LYS A 84 0.76 13.65 -21.67
CA LYS A 84 1.17 14.75 -20.82
C LYS A 84 0.02 15.76 -20.75
N SER A 85 -0.42 16.15 -19.54
CA SER A 85 -1.33 17.29 -19.40
C SER A 85 -0.64 18.59 -19.80
N GLU A 86 -1.38 19.55 -20.36
CA GLU A 86 -0.85 20.88 -20.69
C GLU A 86 -0.31 21.59 -19.44
N SER A 87 -0.91 21.35 -18.27
CA SER A 87 -0.52 21.94 -16.99
C SER A 87 0.73 21.33 -16.34
N ASP A 88 1.13 20.12 -16.72
CA ASP A 88 2.21 19.41 -16.04
C ASP A 88 3.58 19.92 -16.52
N ASP A 89 4.54 20.07 -15.61
CA ASP A 89 5.93 20.24 -16.00
C ASP A 89 6.56 18.88 -16.40
N PHE A 90 7.72 18.92 -17.06
CA PHE A 90 8.38 17.70 -17.54
C PHE A 90 8.85 16.76 -16.41
N VAL A 91 9.22 17.30 -15.24
CA VAL A 91 9.67 16.49 -14.09
C VAL A 91 8.49 15.72 -13.51
N THR A 92 7.36 16.40 -13.33
CA THR A 92 6.10 15.77 -12.88
C THR A 92 5.66 14.68 -13.85
N TYR A 93 5.64 14.98 -15.15
CA TYR A 93 5.26 14.00 -16.17
C TYR A 93 6.21 12.79 -16.22
N ALA A 94 7.52 13.02 -16.17
CA ALA A 94 8.51 11.94 -16.14
C ALA A 94 8.32 11.03 -14.91
N GLY A 95 8.01 11.60 -13.74
CA GLY A 95 7.68 10.84 -12.54
C GLY A 95 6.43 9.96 -12.70
N ILE A 96 5.40 10.49 -13.36
CA ILE A 96 4.18 9.72 -13.68
C ILE A 96 4.50 8.58 -14.64
N VAL A 97 5.23 8.85 -15.73
CA VAL A 97 5.64 7.83 -16.71
C VAL A 97 6.43 6.71 -16.03
N ASN A 98 7.45 7.04 -15.24
CA ASN A 98 8.25 6.05 -14.52
C ASN A 98 7.40 5.14 -13.63
N LYS A 99 6.47 5.72 -12.86
CA LYS A 99 5.56 4.95 -12.02
C LYS A 99 4.71 3.98 -12.83
N HIS A 100 4.13 4.43 -13.93
CA HIS A 100 3.29 3.58 -14.78
C HIS A 100 4.09 2.49 -15.50
N CYS A 101 5.35 2.75 -15.88
CA CYS A 101 6.24 1.74 -16.43
C CYS A 101 6.58 0.64 -15.42
N GLU A 102 6.82 0.99 -14.15
CA GLU A 102 7.02 -0.01 -13.08
C GLU A 102 5.73 -0.82 -12.84
N ASP A 103 4.57 -0.15 -12.77
CA ASP A 103 3.26 -0.81 -12.59
C ASP A 103 2.85 -1.68 -13.80
N PHE A 104 3.39 -1.41 -14.99
CA PHE A 104 3.16 -2.20 -16.23
C PHE A 104 3.85 -3.58 -16.16
N GLU A 105 4.94 -3.70 -15.39
CA GLU A 105 5.74 -4.92 -15.24
C GLU A 105 6.24 -5.49 -16.58
N LEU A 106 6.86 -4.64 -17.41
CA LEU A 106 7.22 -4.98 -18.80
C LEU A 106 8.15 -6.19 -18.86
N LYS A 107 9.07 -6.26 -17.89
CA LYS A 107 10.05 -7.35 -17.75
C LYS A 107 9.40 -8.72 -17.54
N LYS A 108 8.12 -8.82 -17.18
CA LYS A 108 7.40 -10.10 -17.00
C LYS A 108 6.69 -10.59 -18.27
N LEU A 109 6.78 -9.85 -19.39
CA LEU A 109 6.24 -10.28 -20.69
C LEU A 109 7.23 -11.06 -21.55
N THR A 110 8.50 -11.07 -21.14
CA THR A 110 9.63 -11.70 -21.85
C THR A 110 10.15 -12.85 -21.01
#